data_AF-A0A166H4R1-F1
#
_entry.id   AF-A0A166H4R1-F1
#
_cell.length_a   1.000
_cell.length_b   1.000
_cell.length_c   1.000
_cell.angle_alpha   90.00
_cell.angle_beta   90.00
_cell.angle_gamma   90.00
#
_symmetry.space_group_name_H-M   'P 1'
#
loop_
_entity.id
_entity.type
_entity.pdbx_description
1 polymer ?
#
loop_
_entity_poly.entity_id
_entity_poly.type
_entity_poly.pdbx_seq_one_letter_code
_entity_poly.pdbx_strand_id
1 'polypeptide(L)'
;MRRISNPFWRGLPVFHVFKSFPPDLLHQIHKGVFNEHLVEWCRFVLGDKEVDARFKCIPRHSTLRHFSKGISKVSQWTGRECKEMEKVLVPIVAGARTEVTVCARAFLDFIYYASFTQHSTESIDMLERSLRVFHDNKDIFEILGPRKHFNFPKLHALMHYVEHIKRWGSLDQYNTETAERLHIIFAKELYRRTNRKDFIAQQVELMNRQESLYFWTNFLAWVKGRSLVEAEESDCEDDESDVDELPDFGVDVEDKVGSKEQDDLIRISCVCSITSLTTMMLT
;
A
#
# COMPACT_ATOMS: atom_id res chain seq x y z
N MET A 1 -10.00 -0.75 22.59
CA MET A 1 -9.86 -2.19 22.26
C MET A 1 -10.44 -3.03 23.39
N ARG A 2 -11.18 -4.11 23.09
CA ARG A 2 -11.61 -5.09 24.10
C ARG A 2 -10.42 -5.97 24.49
N ARG A 3 -10.27 -6.26 25.78
CA ARG A 3 -9.24 -7.16 26.30
C ARG A 3 -9.64 -8.61 25.98
N ILE A 4 -8.83 -9.30 25.19
CA ILE A 4 -9.01 -10.73 24.90
C ILE A 4 -8.21 -11.53 25.93
N SER A 5 -8.90 -12.23 26.83
CA SER A 5 -8.28 -12.94 27.95
C SER A 5 -7.69 -14.29 27.57
N ASN A 6 -8.18 -14.94 26.51
CA ASN A 6 -7.75 -16.28 26.11
C ASN A 6 -7.74 -16.41 24.58
N PRO A 7 -6.77 -15.77 23.88
CA PRO A 7 -6.69 -15.85 22.43
C PRO A 7 -6.29 -17.27 21.97
N PHE A 8 -6.75 -17.71 20.79
CA PHE A 8 -6.48 -19.06 20.27
C PHE A 8 -4.97 -19.37 20.14
N TRP A 9 -4.16 -18.33 19.93
CA TRP A 9 -2.72 -18.44 19.77
C TRP A 9 -1.93 -18.51 21.08
N ARG A 10 -2.57 -18.40 22.26
CA ARG A 10 -1.89 -18.41 23.57
C ARG A 10 -1.04 -19.67 23.81
N GLY A 11 -1.52 -20.82 23.36
CA GLY A 11 -0.87 -22.12 23.60
C GLY A 11 0.12 -22.55 22.52
N LEU A 12 0.33 -21.73 21.47
CA LEU A 12 1.20 -22.09 20.37
C LEU A 12 2.68 -21.88 20.77
N PRO A 13 3.52 -22.95 20.80
CA PRO A 13 4.82 -22.92 21.45
C PRO A 13 5.87 -22.00 20.78
N VAL A 14 5.68 -21.63 19.52
CA VAL A 14 6.65 -20.83 18.73
C VAL A 14 6.01 -19.60 18.07
N PHE A 15 4.69 -19.41 18.22
CA PHE A 15 3.98 -18.32 17.56
C PHE A 15 3.95 -17.07 18.45
N HIS A 16 4.54 -15.99 17.95
CA HIS A 16 4.51 -14.70 18.64
C HIS A 16 3.70 -13.71 17.82
N VAL A 17 2.40 -13.56 18.13
CA VAL A 17 1.43 -12.77 17.35
C VAL A 17 1.92 -11.35 17.01
N PHE A 18 2.58 -10.67 17.95
CA PHE A 18 3.07 -9.30 17.75
C PHE A 18 4.25 -9.21 16.79
N LYS A 19 4.84 -10.36 16.48
CA LYS A 19 5.95 -10.56 15.56
C LYS A 19 5.49 -11.36 14.35
N SER A 20 4.18 -11.37 14.04
CA SER A 20 3.62 -12.10 12.89
C SER A 20 3.09 -11.16 11.80
N PHE A 21 3.00 -9.87 12.07
CA PHE A 21 2.49 -8.87 11.13
C PHE A 21 3.65 -8.02 10.60
N PRO A 22 4.14 -8.29 9.38
CA PRO A 22 5.07 -7.41 8.69
C PRO A 22 4.51 -6.01 8.50
N PRO A 23 5.38 -4.99 8.55
CA PRO A 23 4.97 -3.65 8.19
C PRO A 23 4.49 -3.58 6.75
N ASP A 24 3.46 -2.77 6.52
CA ASP A 24 2.83 -2.59 5.22
C ASP A 24 3.11 -1.18 4.69
N LEU A 25 3.94 -1.07 3.64
CA LEU A 25 4.34 0.21 3.07
C LEU A 25 3.12 1.01 2.60
N LEU A 26 2.16 0.36 1.94
CA LEU A 26 1.01 1.05 1.37
C LEU A 26 0.10 1.68 2.43
N HIS A 27 -0.51 0.89 3.32
CA HIS A 27 -1.53 1.43 4.22
C HIS A 27 -0.94 2.09 5.47
N GLN A 28 0.27 1.69 5.90
CA GLN A 28 0.88 2.31 7.07
C GLN A 28 1.66 3.57 6.71
N ILE A 29 2.46 3.54 5.63
CA ILE A 29 3.32 4.66 5.26
C ILE A 29 2.66 5.56 4.23
N HIS A 30 2.49 5.09 2.98
CA HIS A 30 2.10 5.95 1.84
C HIS A 30 0.70 6.57 2.02
N LYS A 31 -0.31 5.74 2.27
CA LYS A 31 -1.67 6.23 2.58
C LYS A 31 -1.79 6.66 4.05
N GLY A 32 -1.13 5.94 4.95
CA GLY A 32 -1.25 6.15 6.40
C GLY A 32 -0.57 7.42 6.90
N VAL A 33 0.70 7.33 7.27
CA VAL A 33 1.39 8.46 7.92
C VAL A 33 1.71 9.59 6.93
N PHE A 34 2.00 9.28 5.67
CA PHE A 34 2.30 10.30 4.67
C PHE A 34 1.04 11.09 4.29
N ASN A 35 0.07 10.45 3.65
CA ASN A 35 -1.11 11.14 3.09
C ASN A 35 -2.09 11.61 4.17
N GLU A 36 -2.57 10.74 5.07
CA GLU A 36 -3.58 11.12 6.08
C GLU A 36 -3.05 12.07 7.17
N HIS A 37 -1.73 12.19 7.32
CA HIS A 37 -1.13 12.96 8.42
C HIS A 37 -0.14 14.01 7.94
N LEU A 38 1.03 13.62 7.42
CA LEU A 38 2.08 14.60 7.09
C LEU A 38 1.60 15.64 6.07
N VAL A 39 0.94 15.21 4.99
CA VAL A 39 0.39 16.10 3.97
C VAL A 39 -0.67 17.04 4.58
N GLU A 40 -1.59 16.50 5.38
CA GLU A 40 -2.61 17.30 6.07
C GLU A 40 -2.00 18.33 7.03
N TRP A 41 -0.95 17.97 7.77
CA TRP A 41 -0.24 18.91 8.64
C TRP A 41 0.43 20.02 7.83
N CYS A 42 1.07 19.68 6.71
CA CYS A 42 1.66 20.67 5.81
C CYS A 42 0.61 21.59 5.18
N ARG A 43 -0.54 21.04 4.76
CA ARG A 43 -1.69 21.82 4.26
C ARG A 43 -2.23 22.78 5.29
N PHE A 44 -2.34 22.35 6.54
CA PHE A 44 -2.76 23.23 7.63
C PHE A 44 -1.76 24.38 7.87
N VAL A 45 -0.46 24.09 7.84
CA VAL A 45 0.60 25.09 8.10
C VAL A 45 0.72 26.12 6.99
N LEU A 46 0.69 25.69 5.72
CA LEU A 46 0.84 26.60 4.57
C LEU A 46 -0.50 27.20 4.10
N GLY A 47 -1.60 26.49 4.31
CA GLY A 47 -2.91 26.78 3.73
C GLY A 47 -3.10 26.16 2.34
N ASP A 48 -4.30 25.64 2.09
CA ASP A 48 -4.65 24.93 0.85
C ASP A 48 -4.36 25.74 -0.44
N LYS A 49 -4.60 27.05 -0.40
CA LYS A 49 -4.35 27.94 -1.56
C LYS A 49 -2.87 27.97 -1.94
N GLU A 50 -1.99 28.06 -0.94
CA GLU A 50 -0.55 28.14 -1.15
C GLU A 50 0.00 26.78 -1.59
N VAL A 51 -0.44 25.70 -0.94
CA VAL A 51 -0.05 24.34 -1.32
C VAL A 51 -0.46 24.05 -2.77
N ASP A 52 -1.72 24.30 -3.13
CA ASP A 52 -2.20 24.11 -4.50
C ASP A 52 -1.44 24.97 -5.51
N ALA A 53 -1.09 26.22 -5.16
CA ALA A 53 -0.31 27.09 -6.02
C ALA A 53 1.09 26.50 -6.27
N ARG A 54 1.76 26.01 -5.22
CA ARG A 54 3.09 25.39 -5.35
C ARG A 54 3.06 24.11 -6.17
N PHE A 55 2.05 23.25 -5.98
CA PHE A 55 1.88 22.04 -6.79
C PHE A 55 1.70 22.36 -8.27
N LYS A 56 0.97 23.44 -8.59
CA LYS A 56 0.81 23.93 -9.97
C LYS A 56 2.09 24.50 -10.57
N CYS A 57 2.97 25.05 -9.74
CA CYS A 57 4.24 25.62 -10.16
C CYS A 57 5.35 24.58 -10.41
N ILE A 58 5.16 23.32 -10.01
CA ILE A 58 6.14 22.27 -10.29
C ILE A 58 6.29 22.12 -11.82
N PRO A 59 7.52 22.28 -12.37
CA PRO A 59 7.76 22.11 -13.80
C PRO A 59 7.33 20.72 -14.27
N ARG A 60 6.80 20.65 -15.49
CA ARG A 60 6.45 19.37 -16.09
C ARG A 60 7.72 18.58 -16.38
N HIS A 61 7.71 17.31 -16.02
CA HIS A 61 8.78 16.36 -16.29
C HIS A 61 8.16 15.03 -16.69
N SER A 62 8.80 14.26 -17.57
CA SER A 62 8.24 13.00 -18.08
C SER A 62 8.03 11.94 -17.00
N THR A 63 8.84 11.96 -15.94
CA THR A 63 8.80 10.97 -14.85
C THR A 63 8.04 11.40 -13.60
N LEU A 64 7.45 12.60 -13.60
CA LEU A 64 6.74 13.17 -12.45
C LEU A 64 5.30 13.51 -12.83
N ARG A 65 4.34 13.10 -12.00
CA ARG A 65 2.96 13.54 -12.16
C ARG A 65 2.82 15.04 -11.90
N HIS A 66 2.17 15.74 -12.83
CA HIS A 66 1.89 17.16 -12.70
C HIS A 66 0.48 17.41 -12.11
N PHE A 67 0.43 18.00 -10.92
CA PHE A 67 -0.82 18.30 -10.20
C PHE A 67 -1.42 19.65 -10.63
N SER A 68 -1.92 19.72 -11.87
CA SER A 68 -2.43 20.97 -12.50
C SER A 68 -3.60 21.62 -11.76
N LYS A 69 -4.38 20.84 -11.00
CA LYS A 69 -5.51 21.33 -10.19
C LYS A 69 -5.14 21.56 -8.72
N GLY A 70 -3.89 21.31 -8.32
CA GLY A 70 -3.49 21.18 -6.91
C GLY A 70 -3.93 19.84 -6.32
N ILE A 71 -3.91 19.74 -5.00
CA ILE A 71 -4.24 18.50 -4.26
C ILE A 71 -5.48 18.66 -3.38
N SER A 72 -5.88 19.89 -3.05
CA SER A 72 -6.90 20.15 -2.02
C SER A 72 -8.31 19.68 -2.38
N LYS A 73 -8.58 19.42 -3.67
CA LYS A 73 -9.89 18.94 -4.17
C LYS A 73 -9.99 17.43 -4.28
N VAL A 74 -8.90 16.70 -4.09
CA VAL A 74 -8.87 15.24 -4.21
C VAL A 74 -9.33 14.64 -2.88
N SER A 75 -10.45 13.92 -2.89
CA SER A 75 -11.03 13.29 -1.69
C SER A 75 -10.59 11.85 -1.50
N GLN A 76 -10.24 11.14 -2.58
CA GLN A 76 -9.78 9.76 -2.57
C GLN A 76 -8.42 9.70 -3.25
N TRP A 77 -7.44 9.15 -2.53
CA TRP A 77 -6.06 9.02 -2.99
C TRP A 77 -5.71 7.56 -3.28
N THR A 78 -5.21 7.29 -4.48
CA THR A 78 -4.64 5.97 -4.78
C THR A 78 -3.23 5.85 -4.21
N GLY A 79 -2.74 4.61 -4.03
CA GLY A 79 -1.36 4.39 -3.56
C GLY A 79 -0.33 5.01 -4.50
N ARG A 80 -0.59 4.95 -5.81
CA ARG A 80 0.23 5.56 -6.85
C ARG A 80 0.27 7.08 -6.73
N GLU A 81 -0.88 7.71 -6.53
CA GLU A 81 -0.95 9.17 -6.35
C GLU A 81 -0.20 9.65 -5.11
N CYS A 82 -0.27 8.90 -4.01
CA CYS A 82 0.54 9.19 -2.81
C CYS A 82 2.03 9.15 -3.15
N LYS A 83 2.52 8.10 -3.82
CA LYS A 83 3.93 7.98 -4.22
C LYS A 83 4.37 9.11 -5.16
N GLU A 84 3.51 9.55 -6.09
CA GLU A 84 3.81 10.71 -6.94
C GLU A 84 3.90 12.02 -6.15
N MET A 85 3.05 12.19 -5.14
CA MET A 85 3.11 13.34 -4.24
C MET A 85 4.37 13.32 -3.36
N GLU A 86 4.81 12.15 -2.89
CA GLU A 86 6.05 11.98 -2.11
C GLU A 86 7.27 12.55 -2.85
N LYS A 87 7.38 12.31 -4.16
CA LYS A 87 8.49 12.77 -5.01
C LYS A 87 8.65 14.30 -5.01
N VAL A 88 7.57 15.04 -4.80
CA VAL A 88 7.55 16.50 -4.94
C VAL A 88 7.26 17.23 -3.63
N LEU A 89 6.98 16.55 -2.51
CA LEU A 89 6.54 17.23 -1.29
C LEU A 89 7.59 18.19 -0.70
N VAL A 90 8.89 17.84 -0.70
CA VAL A 90 9.95 18.70 -0.10
C VAL A 90 9.96 20.12 -0.68
N PRO A 91 10.05 20.33 -2.01
CA PRO A 91 10.01 21.67 -2.58
C PRO A 91 8.68 22.39 -2.32
N ILE A 92 7.56 21.67 -2.17
CA ILE A 92 6.27 22.27 -1.82
C ILE A 92 6.30 22.88 -0.42
N VAL A 93 6.91 22.19 0.55
CA VAL A 93 6.95 22.68 1.95
C VAL A 93 8.15 23.58 2.25
N ALA A 94 9.05 23.76 1.29
CA ALA A 94 10.23 24.59 1.44
C ALA A 94 9.87 26.04 1.80
N GLY A 95 10.54 26.61 2.80
CA GLY A 95 10.31 27.99 3.22
C GLY A 95 9.07 28.24 4.07
N ALA A 96 8.29 27.21 4.44
CA ALA A 96 7.22 27.36 5.43
C ALA A 96 7.81 27.61 6.84
N ARG A 97 8.55 26.62 7.35
CA ARG A 97 9.42 26.69 8.52
C ARG A 97 10.51 25.64 8.36
N THR A 98 11.71 25.92 8.85
CA THR A 98 12.86 25.01 8.72
C THR A 98 12.55 23.64 9.29
N GLU A 99 11.93 23.57 10.47
CA GLU A 99 11.60 22.35 11.18
C GLU A 99 10.54 21.53 10.43
N VAL A 100 9.56 22.19 9.79
CA VAL A 100 8.55 21.51 8.95
C VAL A 100 9.22 20.88 7.73
N THR A 101 10.10 21.61 7.05
CA THR A 101 10.83 21.08 5.89
C THR A 101 11.77 19.94 6.28
N VAL A 102 12.49 20.07 7.40
CA VAL A 102 13.37 19.02 7.94
C VAL A 102 12.56 17.77 8.29
N CYS A 103 11.43 17.94 8.98
CA CYS A 103 10.56 16.83 9.37
C CYS A 103 9.97 16.12 8.14
N ALA A 104 9.45 16.86 7.16
CA ALA A 104 8.92 16.29 5.92
C ALA A 104 9.99 15.54 5.13
N ARG A 105 11.19 16.12 4.99
CA ARG A 105 12.33 15.47 4.34
C ARG A 105 12.75 14.19 5.07
N ALA A 106 12.92 14.26 6.39
CA ALA A 106 13.33 13.10 7.19
C ALA A 106 12.31 11.96 7.08
N PHE A 107 11.02 12.28 7.04
CA PHE A 107 9.99 11.28 6.80
C PHE A 107 10.10 10.66 5.41
N LEU A 108 10.29 11.47 4.35
CA LEU A 108 10.47 10.94 2.99
C LEU A 108 11.74 10.09 2.86
N ASP A 109 12.83 10.48 3.52
CA ASP A 109 14.04 9.66 3.59
C ASP A 109 13.73 8.30 4.26
N PHE A 110 12.92 8.29 5.33
CA PHE A 110 12.44 7.05 5.94
C PHE A 110 11.61 6.19 4.96
N ILE A 111 10.66 6.78 4.23
CA ILE A 111 9.88 6.06 3.20
C ILE A 111 10.82 5.43 2.16
N TYR A 112 11.77 6.23 1.67
CA TYR A 112 12.71 5.82 0.63
C TYR A 112 13.57 4.64 1.08
N TYR A 113 14.21 4.73 2.26
CA TYR A 113 15.01 3.63 2.79
C TYR A 113 14.17 2.39 3.12
N ALA A 114 12.95 2.55 3.65
CA ALA A 114 12.07 1.43 3.97
C ALA A 114 11.60 0.68 2.72
N SER A 115 11.61 1.34 1.56
CA SER A 115 11.18 0.81 0.27
C SER A 115 12.30 0.09 -0.49
N PHE A 116 13.51 -0.03 0.07
CA PHE A 116 14.60 -0.75 -0.57
C PHE A 116 14.27 -2.25 -0.70
N THR A 117 14.56 -2.80 -1.87
CA THR A 117 14.45 -4.25 -2.13
C THR A 117 15.61 -5.04 -1.52
N GLN A 118 16.69 -4.35 -1.13
CA GLN A 118 17.85 -4.93 -0.47
C GLN A 118 18.39 -3.98 0.59
N HIS A 119 18.70 -4.50 1.77
CA HIS A 119 19.21 -3.71 2.88
C HIS A 119 20.63 -4.10 3.26
N SER A 120 21.50 -3.11 3.37
CA SER A 120 22.78 -3.17 4.07
C SER A 120 22.65 -2.66 5.51
N THR A 121 23.63 -2.96 6.36
CA THR A 121 23.72 -2.37 7.71
C THR A 121 23.68 -0.84 7.68
N GLU A 122 24.30 -0.23 6.67
CA GLU A 122 24.29 1.22 6.46
C GLU A 122 22.89 1.73 6.12
N SER A 123 22.18 1.09 5.18
CA SER A 123 20.81 1.51 4.82
C SER A 123 19.83 1.43 6.01
N ILE A 124 20.01 0.43 6.89
CA ILE A 124 19.19 0.26 8.10
C ILE A 124 19.51 1.36 9.12
N ASP A 125 20.77 1.73 9.28
CA ASP A 125 21.21 2.82 10.14
C ASP A 125 20.72 4.19 9.62
N MET A 126 20.71 4.39 8.30
CA MET A 126 20.10 5.57 7.68
C MET A 126 18.59 5.64 7.88
N LEU A 127 17.89 4.50 7.77
CA LEU A 127 16.46 4.38 8.08
C LEU A 127 16.16 4.75 9.54
N GLU A 128 16.97 4.26 10.49
CA GLU A 128 16.78 4.60 11.91
C GLU A 128 17.05 6.08 12.18
N ARG A 129 18.11 6.63 11.58
CA ARG A 129 18.46 8.06 11.69
C ARG A 129 17.37 8.96 11.13
N SER A 130 16.81 8.64 9.97
CA SER A 130 15.76 9.46 9.37
C SER A 130 14.51 9.51 10.25
N LEU A 131 14.11 8.38 10.85
CA LEU A 131 13.01 8.34 11.83
C LEU A 131 13.34 9.15 13.10
N ARG A 132 14.59 9.11 13.56
CA ARG A 132 15.03 9.91 14.71
C ARG A 132 14.95 11.41 14.43
N VAL A 133 15.47 11.87 13.29
CA VAL A 133 15.37 13.27 12.86
C VAL A 133 13.91 13.70 12.74
N PHE A 134 13.03 12.85 12.21
CA PHE A 134 11.59 13.10 12.22
C PHE A 134 11.06 13.29 13.65
N HIS A 135 11.39 12.38 14.57
CA HIS A 135 10.91 12.47 15.96
C HIS A 135 11.43 13.67 16.73
N ASP A 136 12.66 14.13 16.45
CA ASP A 136 13.27 15.30 17.08
C ASP A 136 12.61 16.61 16.61
N ASN A 137 11.99 16.63 15.42
CA ASN A 137 11.43 17.84 14.81
C ASN A 137 9.90 17.86 14.74
N LYS A 138 9.20 16.71 14.86
CA LYS A 138 7.74 16.61 14.68
C LYS A 138 6.94 17.51 15.63
N ASP A 139 7.48 17.87 16.79
CA ASP A 139 6.79 18.65 17.81
C ASP A 139 6.41 20.05 17.30
N ILE A 140 7.04 20.51 16.20
CA ILE A 140 6.60 21.71 15.47
C ILE A 140 5.13 21.64 15.04
N PHE A 141 4.61 20.46 14.69
CA PHE A 141 3.21 20.29 14.30
C PHE A 141 2.26 20.30 15.50
N GLU A 142 2.77 20.16 16.72
CA GLU A 142 1.99 20.43 17.93
C GLU A 142 1.96 21.93 18.23
N ILE A 143 3.12 22.59 18.13
CA ILE A 143 3.27 24.04 18.34
C ILE A 143 2.42 24.84 17.35
N LEU A 144 2.40 24.44 16.07
CA LEU A 144 1.64 25.12 15.02
C LEU A 144 0.14 24.79 15.05
N GLY A 145 -0.27 23.78 15.82
CA GLY A 145 -1.68 23.41 15.99
C GLY A 145 -2.31 22.35 15.06
N PRO A 146 -1.71 21.83 13.96
CA PRO A 146 -2.38 20.77 13.19
C PRO A 146 -2.58 19.46 13.96
N ARG A 147 -1.83 19.23 15.04
CA ARG A 147 -1.92 18.02 15.86
C ARG A 147 -1.79 18.34 17.34
N LYS A 148 -2.45 17.55 18.21
CA LYS A 148 -2.35 17.70 19.68
C LYS A 148 -1.39 16.73 20.35
N HIS A 149 -1.16 15.56 19.74
CA HIS A 149 -0.24 14.53 20.23
C HIS A 149 0.08 13.54 19.11
N PHE A 150 1.22 12.85 19.26
CA PHE A 150 1.72 11.85 18.32
C PHE A 150 1.43 10.40 18.76
N ASN A 151 0.68 10.20 19.84
CA ASN A 151 0.28 8.87 20.30
C ASN A 151 -0.84 8.28 19.42
N PHE A 152 -0.47 7.72 18.28
CA PHE A 152 -1.40 6.95 17.44
C PHE A 152 -0.70 5.72 16.84
N PRO A 153 -1.44 4.61 16.60
CA PRO A 153 -0.82 3.33 16.26
C PRO A 153 0.05 3.35 15.00
N LYS A 154 -0.37 4.05 13.93
CA LYS A 154 0.38 4.10 12.66
C LYS A 154 1.77 4.70 12.82
N LEU A 155 1.93 5.77 13.62
CA LEU A 155 3.25 6.34 13.88
C LEU A 155 4.10 5.47 14.80
N HIS A 156 3.50 4.89 15.85
CA HIS A 156 4.22 3.98 16.73
C HIS A 156 4.76 2.74 15.99
N ALA A 157 3.99 2.24 15.01
CA ALA A 157 4.40 1.11 14.18
C ALA A 157 5.75 1.35 13.47
N LEU A 158 6.06 2.60 13.10
CA LEU A 158 7.30 2.95 12.41
C LEU A 158 8.56 2.59 13.20
N MET A 159 8.49 2.64 14.53
CA MET A 159 9.62 2.28 15.40
C MET A 159 10.07 0.83 15.23
N HIS A 160 9.16 -0.05 14.80
CA HIS A 160 9.43 -1.48 14.67
C HIS A 160 10.00 -1.86 13.30
N TYR A 161 10.03 -0.93 12.33
CA TYR A 161 10.46 -1.23 10.95
C TYR A 161 11.88 -1.79 10.89
N VAL A 162 12.80 -1.24 11.69
CA VAL A 162 14.19 -1.73 11.75
C VAL A 162 14.27 -3.16 12.26
N GLU A 163 13.51 -3.52 13.31
CA GLU A 163 13.47 -4.89 13.82
C GLU A 163 12.84 -5.84 12.79
N HIS A 164 11.78 -5.39 12.11
CA HIS A 164 11.10 -6.16 11.09
C HIS A 164 11.99 -6.43 9.87
N ILE A 165 12.69 -5.41 9.36
CA ILE A 165 13.60 -5.57 8.21
C ILE A 165 14.74 -6.53 8.56
N LYS A 166 15.33 -6.42 9.76
CA LYS A 166 16.38 -7.35 10.22
C LYS A 166 15.88 -8.79 10.32
N ARG A 167 14.60 -8.98 10.63
CA ARG A 167 14.01 -10.30 10.85
C ARG A 167 13.52 -10.97 9.56
N TRP A 168 12.90 -10.19 8.69
CA TRP A 168 12.14 -10.69 7.55
C TRP A 168 12.72 -10.29 6.19
N GLY A 169 13.73 -9.41 6.18
CA GLY A 169 14.29 -8.88 4.94
C GLY A 169 13.53 -7.65 4.45
N SER A 170 13.53 -7.44 3.14
CA SER A 170 12.85 -6.31 2.50
C SER A 170 11.32 -6.40 2.66
N LEU A 171 10.67 -5.24 2.65
CA LEU A 171 9.23 -5.12 2.90
C LEU A 171 8.37 -5.29 1.63
N ASP A 172 8.99 -5.34 0.46
CA ASP A 172 8.33 -5.51 -0.84
C ASP A 172 7.50 -6.81 -0.91
N GLN A 173 7.99 -7.89 -0.30
CA GLN A 173 7.31 -9.19 -0.26
C GLN A 173 6.07 -9.21 0.64
N TYR A 174 5.94 -8.25 1.54
CA TYR A 174 4.87 -8.20 2.54
C TYR A 174 3.86 -7.07 2.31
N ASN A 175 4.08 -6.27 1.27
CA ASN A 175 3.23 -5.15 0.94
C ASN A 175 1.85 -5.62 0.46
N THR A 176 0.81 -4.94 0.93
CA THR A 176 -0.59 -5.25 0.57
C THR A 176 -0.94 -4.86 -0.86
N GLU A 177 -0.08 -4.14 -1.58
CA GLU A 177 -0.24 -3.82 -3.01
C GLU A 177 -0.52 -5.08 -3.85
N THR A 178 0.19 -6.18 -3.58
CA THR A 178 -0.01 -7.46 -4.27
C THR A 178 -1.42 -7.99 -4.01
N ALA A 179 -1.88 -7.97 -2.76
CA ALA A 179 -3.21 -8.41 -2.39
C ALA A 179 -4.32 -7.51 -2.99
N GLU A 180 -4.09 -6.19 -3.05
CA GLU A 180 -5.00 -5.24 -3.70
C GLU A 180 -5.13 -5.53 -5.20
N ARG A 181 -4.01 -5.83 -5.89
CA ARG A 181 -4.01 -6.25 -7.30
C ARG A 181 -4.77 -7.56 -7.50
N LEU A 182 -4.55 -8.55 -6.65
CA LEU A 182 -5.29 -9.82 -6.71
C LEU A 182 -6.79 -9.62 -6.50
N HIS A 183 -7.20 -8.71 -5.61
CA HIS A 183 -8.61 -8.40 -5.39
C HIS A 183 -9.27 -7.74 -6.62
N ILE A 184 -8.53 -6.95 -7.41
CA ILE A 184 -9.03 -6.44 -8.69
C ILE A 184 -9.37 -7.59 -9.64
N ILE A 185 -8.43 -8.52 -9.81
CA ILE A 185 -8.54 -9.64 -10.77
C ILE A 185 -9.59 -10.66 -10.31
N PHE A 186 -9.43 -11.17 -9.08
CA PHE A 186 -10.22 -12.30 -8.59
C PHE A 186 -11.56 -11.91 -7.96
N ALA A 187 -11.77 -10.63 -7.60
CA ALA A 187 -13.06 -10.19 -7.11
C ALA A 187 -13.73 -9.22 -8.08
N LYS A 188 -13.15 -8.03 -8.32
CA LYS A 188 -13.84 -6.95 -9.05
C LYS A 188 -14.12 -7.31 -10.51
N GLU A 189 -13.14 -7.83 -11.24
CA GLU A 189 -13.32 -8.19 -12.66
C GLU A 189 -14.30 -9.34 -12.82
N LEU A 190 -14.17 -10.40 -12.01
CA LEU A 190 -15.10 -11.50 -12.04
C LEU A 190 -16.51 -11.08 -11.65
N TYR A 191 -16.67 -10.20 -10.65
CA TYR A 191 -17.96 -9.65 -10.27
C TYR A 191 -18.65 -8.98 -11.46
N ARG A 192 -17.91 -8.16 -12.24
CA ARG A 192 -18.42 -7.50 -13.45
C ARG A 192 -18.88 -8.48 -14.53
N ARG A 193 -18.31 -9.68 -14.57
CA ARG A 193 -18.67 -10.75 -15.51
C ARG A 193 -19.87 -11.59 -15.05
N THR A 194 -20.34 -11.41 -13.81
CA THR A 194 -21.54 -12.07 -13.30
C THR A 194 -22.80 -11.27 -13.64
N ASN A 195 -23.96 -11.91 -13.48
CA ASN A 195 -25.26 -11.22 -13.52
C ASN A 195 -25.59 -10.45 -12.21
N ARG A 196 -24.65 -10.35 -11.27
CA ARG A 196 -24.74 -9.70 -9.94
C ARG A 196 -25.77 -10.30 -8.97
N LYS A 197 -26.36 -11.47 -9.28
CA LYS A 197 -27.24 -12.23 -8.37
C LYS A 197 -26.51 -13.49 -7.91
N ASP A 198 -26.46 -13.76 -6.61
CA ASP A 198 -25.70 -14.91 -6.06
C ASP A 198 -24.30 -15.04 -6.70
N PHE A 199 -23.61 -13.89 -6.78
CA PHE A 199 -22.42 -13.71 -7.61
C PHE A 199 -21.23 -14.55 -7.12
N ILE A 200 -21.18 -14.92 -5.83
CA ILE A 200 -20.07 -15.69 -5.26
C ILE A 200 -19.92 -17.05 -5.97
N ALA A 201 -21.02 -17.79 -6.13
CA ALA A 201 -20.99 -19.08 -6.83
C ALA A 201 -20.55 -18.93 -8.29
N GLN A 202 -20.99 -17.86 -8.95
CA GLN A 202 -20.57 -17.56 -10.32
C GLN A 202 -19.10 -17.17 -10.42
N GLN A 203 -18.59 -16.37 -9.48
CA GLN A 203 -17.17 -16.01 -9.43
C GLN A 203 -16.29 -17.24 -9.22
N VAL A 204 -16.65 -18.12 -8.28
CA VAL A 204 -15.92 -19.38 -8.04
C VAL A 204 -15.89 -20.25 -9.29
N GLU A 205 -17.02 -20.40 -9.98
CA GLU A 205 -17.08 -21.16 -11.24
C GLU A 205 -16.22 -20.53 -12.34
N LEU A 206 -16.23 -19.20 -12.47
CA LEU A 206 -15.38 -18.48 -13.42
C LEU A 206 -13.90 -18.65 -13.10
N MET A 207 -13.50 -18.59 -11.82
CA MET A 207 -12.14 -18.85 -11.38
C MET A 207 -11.70 -20.27 -11.76
N ASN A 208 -12.48 -21.29 -11.39
CA ASN A 208 -12.17 -22.68 -11.68
C ASN A 208 -11.97 -22.92 -13.20
N ARG A 209 -12.80 -22.30 -14.03
CA ARG A 209 -12.67 -22.37 -15.49
C ARG A 209 -11.39 -21.70 -15.98
N GLN A 210 -11.06 -20.53 -15.47
CA GLN A 210 -9.82 -19.83 -15.84
C GLN A 210 -8.58 -20.64 -15.42
N GLU A 211 -8.54 -21.13 -14.19
CA GLU A 211 -7.44 -21.98 -13.71
C GLU A 211 -7.29 -23.25 -14.56
N SER A 212 -8.39 -23.90 -14.91
CA SER A 212 -8.38 -25.08 -15.79
C SER A 212 -7.82 -24.77 -17.18
N LEU A 213 -8.18 -23.62 -17.77
CA LEU A 213 -7.66 -23.17 -19.06
C LEU A 213 -6.18 -22.81 -18.99
N TYR A 214 -5.73 -22.11 -17.94
CA TYR A 214 -4.32 -21.80 -17.71
C TYR A 214 -3.49 -23.08 -17.57
N PHE A 215 -3.94 -24.01 -16.73
CA PHE A 215 -3.29 -25.30 -16.55
C PHE A 215 -3.14 -26.05 -17.88
N TRP A 216 -4.22 -26.16 -18.66
CA TRP A 216 -4.18 -26.84 -19.96
C TRP A 216 -3.28 -26.13 -20.97
N THR A 217 -3.29 -24.80 -20.99
CA THR A 217 -2.44 -24.00 -21.88
C THR A 217 -0.96 -24.21 -21.56
N ASN A 218 -0.61 -24.21 -20.27
CA ASN A 218 0.75 -24.48 -19.80
C ASN A 218 1.20 -25.91 -20.14
N PHE A 219 0.32 -26.90 -19.93
CA PHE A 219 0.58 -28.27 -20.33
C PHE A 219 0.86 -28.41 -21.84
N LEU A 220 0.05 -27.77 -22.69
CA LEU A 220 0.26 -27.79 -24.14
C LEU A 220 1.56 -27.09 -24.56
N ALA A 221 1.94 -25.99 -23.89
CA ALA A 221 3.21 -25.30 -24.15
C ALA A 221 4.41 -26.20 -23.81
N TRP A 222 4.36 -26.85 -22.65
CA TRP A 222 5.37 -27.82 -22.20
C TRP A 222 5.53 -28.98 -23.17
N VAL A 223 4.43 -29.63 -23.60
CA VAL A 223 4.46 -30.74 -24.59
C VAL A 223 5.10 -30.30 -25.92
N LYS A 224 4.88 -29.05 -26.33
CA LYS A 224 5.42 -28.51 -27.60
C LYS A 224 6.88 -28.06 -27.50
N GLY A 225 7.54 -28.22 -26.34
CA GLY A 225 8.91 -27.79 -26.12
C GLY A 225 9.10 -26.28 -26.21
N ARG A 226 8.02 -25.49 -26.06
CA ARG A 226 8.11 -24.04 -26.00
C ARG A 226 8.42 -23.64 -24.57
N SER A 227 9.61 -23.10 -24.34
CA SER A 227 9.89 -22.35 -23.12
C SER A 227 9.06 -21.06 -23.17
N LEU A 228 8.22 -20.80 -22.17
CA LEU A 228 7.48 -19.54 -22.07
C LEU A 228 8.36 -18.35 -21.66
N VAL A 229 9.68 -18.55 -21.50
CA VAL A 229 10.63 -17.51 -21.08
C VAL A 229 10.89 -16.45 -22.18
N GLU A 230 10.53 -16.70 -23.44
CA GLU A 230 10.80 -15.76 -24.55
C GLU A 230 9.65 -14.79 -24.88
N ALA A 231 8.54 -14.80 -24.14
CA ALA A 231 7.36 -13.99 -24.47
C ALA A 231 7.22 -12.67 -23.69
N GLU A 232 8.16 -12.33 -22.81
CA GLU A 232 8.10 -11.09 -22.00
C GLU A 232 9.10 -10.00 -22.44
N GLU A 233 10.03 -10.25 -23.38
CA GLU A 233 10.84 -9.20 -24.01
C GLU A 233 10.13 -8.62 -25.24
N SER A 234 8.95 -8.07 -25.01
CA SER A 234 8.37 -7.07 -25.90
C SER A 234 8.19 -5.84 -25.03
N ASP A 235 9.08 -4.87 -25.18
CA ASP A 235 8.95 -3.52 -24.62
C ASP A 235 7.56 -2.99 -24.92
N CYS A 236 6.61 -3.23 -24.02
CA CYS A 236 5.41 -2.44 -23.91
C CYS A 236 5.84 -1.20 -23.15
N GLU A 237 6.12 -0.13 -23.90
CA GLU A 237 5.96 1.21 -23.38
C GLU A 237 4.59 1.24 -22.68
N ASP A 238 4.61 1.33 -21.35
CA ASP A 238 3.44 1.44 -20.49
C ASP A 238 2.69 2.74 -20.83
N ASP A 239 1.92 2.73 -21.92
CA ASP A 239 0.79 3.63 -22.10
C ASP A 239 -0.32 3.13 -21.17
N GLU A 240 -0.14 3.38 -19.87
CA GLU A 240 -1.15 3.22 -18.84
C GLU A 240 -2.27 4.24 -19.08
N SER A 241 -3.17 3.92 -20.01
CA SER A 241 -4.44 4.61 -20.13
C SER A 241 -5.24 4.48 -18.83
N ASP A 242 -5.83 5.61 -18.42
CA ASP A 242 -6.59 5.80 -17.18
C ASP A 242 -7.65 4.71 -16.93
N VAL A 243 -7.39 3.75 -16.03
CA VAL A 243 -8.41 2.81 -15.51
C VAL A 243 -8.91 3.21 -14.11
N ASP A 244 -8.35 4.28 -13.54
CA ASP A 244 -8.68 4.74 -12.18
C ASP A 244 -9.90 5.68 -12.10
N GLU A 245 -10.46 6.16 -13.21
CA GLU A 245 -11.77 6.83 -13.19
C GLU A 245 -12.91 5.79 -13.25
N LEU A 246 -13.17 5.14 -12.12
CA LEU A 246 -14.41 4.40 -11.92
C LEU A 246 -15.26 5.14 -10.88
N PRO A 247 -16.44 5.68 -11.25
CA PRO A 247 -17.30 6.36 -10.29
C PRO A 247 -17.72 5.40 -9.17
N ASP A 248 -17.44 5.82 -7.94
CA ASP A 248 -17.96 5.23 -6.71
C ASP A 248 -19.48 5.45 -6.67
N PHE A 249 -20.22 4.49 -7.22
CA PHE A 249 -21.65 4.41 -6.98
C PHE A 249 -21.83 3.85 -5.57
N GLY A 250 -21.93 4.78 -4.61
CA GLY A 250 -22.23 4.50 -3.21
C GLY A 250 -23.34 3.46 -3.11
N VAL A 251 -23.00 2.31 -2.54
CA VAL A 251 -23.97 1.28 -2.21
C VAL A 251 -24.53 1.64 -0.85
N ASP A 252 -25.75 2.17 -0.82
CA ASP A 252 -26.59 2.12 0.36
C ASP A 252 -26.87 0.64 0.66
N VAL A 253 -26.02 0.05 1.49
CA VAL A 253 -26.24 -1.28 2.06
C VAL A 253 -27.27 -1.10 3.17
N GLU A 254 -28.54 -1.34 2.85
CA GLU A 254 -29.50 -1.68 3.89
C GLU A 254 -29.01 -2.96 4.59
N ASP A 255 -28.63 -2.78 5.86
CA ASP A 255 -28.15 -3.81 6.77
C ASP A 255 -29.04 -5.06 6.75
N LYS A 256 -28.52 -6.14 6.17
CA LYS A 256 -28.83 -7.49 6.62
C LYS A 256 -27.54 -8.20 7.03
N VAL A 257 -27.30 -8.10 8.34
CA VAL A 257 -26.47 -8.97 9.20
C VAL A 257 -25.90 -10.19 8.47
N GLY A 258 -24.63 -10.10 8.06
CA GLY A 258 -23.88 -11.21 7.43
C GLY A 258 -22.49 -10.85 6.89
N SER A 259 -22.16 -9.56 6.75
CA SER A 259 -21.03 -9.10 5.93
C SER A 259 -19.62 -9.32 6.48
N LYS A 260 -19.42 -9.53 7.79
CA LYS A 260 -18.06 -9.69 8.33
C LYS A 260 -17.46 -11.08 8.14
N GLU A 261 -18.28 -12.14 8.20
CA GLU A 261 -17.80 -13.50 7.97
C GLU A 261 -17.56 -13.78 6.47
N GLN A 262 -18.26 -13.07 5.57
CA GLN A 262 -18.18 -13.27 4.13
C GLN A 262 -16.94 -12.64 3.48
N ASP A 263 -16.51 -11.46 3.94
CA ASP A 263 -15.23 -10.87 3.51
C ASP A 263 -14.03 -11.69 4.01
N ASP A 264 -14.13 -12.27 5.20
CA ASP A 264 -13.09 -13.13 5.77
C ASP A 264 -13.01 -14.49 5.03
N LEU A 265 -14.14 -15.05 4.58
CA LEU A 265 -14.17 -16.29 3.78
C LEU A 265 -13.51 -16.12 2.40
N ILE A 266 -13.70 -14.96 1.75
CA ILE A 266 -13.04 -14.65 0.47
C ILE A 266 -11.53 -14.51 0.66
N ARG A 267 -11.08 -13.88 1.76
CA ARG A 267 -9.66 -13.76 2.12
C ARG A 267 -9.02 -15.11 2.44
N ILE A 268 -9.71 -15.98 3.20
CA ILE A 268 -9.20 -17.31 3.58
C ILE A 268 -9.07 -18.23 2.36
N SER A 269 -10.04 -18.21 1.45
CA SER A 269 -10.00 -18.99 0.21
C SER A 269 -8.82 -18.57 -0.68
N CYS A 270 -8.58 -17.26 -0.82
CA CYS A 270 -7.48 -16.73 -1.63
C CYS A 270 -6.09 -17.10 -1.08
N VAL A 271 -5.93 -17.13 0.26
CA VAL A 271 -4.66 -17.56 0.91
C VAL A 271 -4.39 -19.06 0.77
N CYS A 272 -5.43 -19.90 0.78
CA CYS A 272 -5.29 -21.35 0.58
C CYS A 272 -4.83 -21.72 -0.85
N SER A 273 -5.30 -21.02 -1.88
CA SER A 273 -4.84 -21.27 -3.26
C SER A 273 -3.36 -20.87 -3.46
N ILE A 274 -2.88 -19.82 -2.76
CA ILE A 274 -1.49 -19.35 -2.84
C ILE A 274 -0.51 -20.38 -2.25
N THR A 275 -0.84 -21.02 -1.12
CA THR A 275 0.03 -22.02 -0.48
C THR A 275 0.18 -23.32 -1.30
N SER A 276 -0.82 -23.67 -2.10
CA SER A 276 -0.75 -24.81 -3.02
C SER A 276 0.18 -24.56 -4.21
N LEU A 277 0.29 -23.31 -4.69
CA LEU A 277 1.17 -22.92 -5.79
C LEU A 277 2.65 -22.88 -5.39
N THR A 278 2.97 -22.45 -4.17
CA THR A 278 4.37 -22.42 -3.69
C THR A 278 4.92 -23.81 -3.39
N THR A 279 4.06 -24.76 -3.01
CA THR A 279 4.48 -26.15 -2.72
C THR A 279 4.76 -26.95 -3.99
N MET A 280 4.08 -26.63 -5.11
CA MET A 280 4.32 -27.30 -6.41
C MET A 280 5.55 -26.81 -7.18
N MET A 281 6.18 -25.70 -6.79
CA MET A 281 7.41 -25.20 -7.42
C MET A 281 8.71 -25.65 -6.71
N LEU A 282 8.62 -26.40 -5.61
CA LEU A 282 9.78 -26.87 -4.84
C LEU A 282 9.90 -28.40 -4.75
N THR A 283 9.21 -29.14 -5.62
CA THR A 283 9.37 -30.60 -5.82
C THR A 283 9.52 -30.91 -7.29
#